data_AF-A0A3L7JEM9-F1
#
_entry.id   AF-A0A3L7JEM9-F1
#
_cell.length_a   1.000
_cell.length_b   1.000
_cell.length_c   1.000
_cell.angle_alpha   90.00
_cell.angle_beta   90.00
_cell.angle_gamma   90.00
#
_symmetry.space_group_name_H-M   'P 1'
#
loop_
_entity.id
_entity.type
_entity.pdbx_description
1 polymer ?
#
loop_
_entity_poly.entity_id
_entity_poly.type
_entity_poly.pdbx_seq_one_letter_code
_entity_poly.pdbx_strand_id
1 'polypeptide(L)'
;MGLFSKINGQADLLGSMMRRTGALDDERILRLPDSVLRTAWFRCQGCEQSGACALFLERSEANEPTPDYCQNKALMDSLAR
;
A
#
# COMPACT_ATOMS: atom_id res chain seq x y z
N MET A 1 25.13 -1.44 10.13
CA MET A 1 24.23 -0.55 9.36
C MET A 1 23.03 -1.36 8.92
N GLY A 2 21.77 -1.13 9.28
CA GLY A 2 21.09 -0.26 10.23
C GLY A 2 19.68 -0.86 10.42
N LEU A 3 19.36 -1.29 11.65
CA LEU A 3 18.08 -1.92 12.01
C LEU A 3 16.97 -0.88 12.29
N PHE A 4 17.22 0.40 11.99
CA PHE A 4 16.40 1.52 12.43
C PHE A 4 15.56 2.19 11.31
N SER A 5 15.69 1.81 10.03
CA SER A 5 14.83 2.36 8.95
C SER A 5 13.48 1.63 8.80
N LYS A 6 13.29 0.46 9.43
CA LYS A 6 12.10 -0.39 9.20
C LYS A 6 10.81 0.13 9.86
N ILE A 7 10.91 0.95 10.90
CA ILE A 7 9.76 1.20 11.80
C ILE A 7 8.98 2.48 11.45
N ASN A 8 9.63 3.51 10.91
CA ASN A 8 8.94 4.76 10.56
C ASN A 8 8.36 4.78 9.13
N GLY A 9 8.65 3.78 8.29
CA GLY A 9 8.29 3.78 6.87
C GLY A 9 7.02 3.02 6.49
N GLN A 10 6.59 2.00 7.26
CA GLN A 10 5.48 1.12 6.84
C GLN A 10 4.12 1.84 6.74
N ALA A 11 3.95 2.87 7.56
CA ALA A 11 2.81 3.76 7.57
C ALA A 11 2.64 4.50 6.23
N ASP A 12 3.72 5.15 5.83
CA ASP A 12 3.81 5.95 4.61
C ASP A 12 3.79 5.05 3.36
N LEU A 13 4.35 3.85 3.48
CA LEU A 13 4.41 2.82 2.43
C LEU A 13 3.01 2.45 1.92
N LEU A 14 2.03 2.25 2.81
CA LEU A 14 0.67 1.89 2.40
C LEU A 14 0.04 3.01 1.57
N GLY A 15 0.12 4.25 2.06
CA GLY A 15 -0.40 5.42 1.35
C GLY A 15 0.28 5.61 -0.01
N SER A 16 1.60 5.46 -0.06
CA SER A 16 2.39 5.55 -1.30
C SER A 16 2.02 4.45 -2.31
N MET A 17 1.80 3.21 -1.86
CA MET A 17 1.31 2.11 -2.71
C MET A 17 -0.09 2.39 -3.25
N MET A 18 -1.01 2.87 -2.39
CA MET A 18 -2.37 3.22 -2.83
C MET A 18 -2.37 4.38 -3.82
N ARG A 19 -1.48 5.38 -3.65
CA ARG A 19 -1.28 6.44 -4.65
C ARG A 19 -0.77 5.88 -5.97
N ARG A 20 0.25 5.03 -5.91
CA ARG A 20 0.93 4.51 -7.09
C ARG A 20 0.04 3.64 -7.97
N THR A 21 -0.84 2.88 -7.32
CA THR A 21 -1.80 1.97 -7.97
C THR A 21 -3.09 2.67 -8.39
N GLY A 22 -3.27 3.96 -8.09
CA GLY A 22 -4.51 4.71 -8.37
C GLY A 22 -5.63 4.47 -7.36
N ALA A 23 -5.42 3.63 -6.34
CA ALA A 23 -6.41 3.35 -5.31
C ALA A 23 -6.76 4.55 -4.41
N LEU A 24 -5.88 5.56 -4.30
CA LEU A 24 -6.19 6.83 -3.60
C LEU A 24 -6.99 7.81 -4.46
N ASP A 25 -7.00 7.66 -5.78
CA ASP A 25 -7.66 8.60 -6.68
C ASP A 25 -9.17 8.32 -6.82
N ASP A 26 -9.63 7.20 -6.26
CA ASP A 26 -11.02 6.78 -6.31
C ASP A 26 -11.86 7.27 -5.13
N GLU A 27 -12.98 7.94 -5.42
CA GLU A 27 -13.87 8.54 -4.40
C GLU A 27 -14.50 7.51 -3.45
N ARG A 28 -14.56 6.22 -3.82
CA ARG A 28 -15.06 5.14 -2.95
C ARG A 28 -14.18 5.00 -1.72
N ILE A 29 -12.91 5.41 -1.76
CA ILE A 29 -12.04 5.38 -0.58
C ILE A 29 -12.61 6.24 0.56
N LEU A 30 -13.28 7.36 0.24
CA LEU A 30 -13.90 8.25 1.23
C LEU A 30 -15.17 7.64 1.84
N ARG A 31 -15.75 6.61 1.20
CA ARG A 31 -16.94 5.89 1.67
C ARG A 31 -16.58 4.58 2.37
N LEU A 32 -15.31 4.18 2.38
CA LEU A 32 -14.89 2.97 3.07
C LEU A 32 -15.07 3.13 4.59
N PRO A 33 -15.58 2.10 5.28
CA PRO A 33 -15.59 2.09 6.73
C PRO A 33 -14.16 2.21 7.29
N ASP A 34 -13.98 2.96 8.37
CA ASP A 34 -12.69 3.09 9.07
C ASP A 34 -12.09 1.72 9.45
N SER A 35 -12.93 0.72 9.72
CA SER A 35 -12.51 -0.64 10.02
C SER A 35 -11.76 -1.30 8.85
N VAL A 36 -12.14 -0.99 7.60
CA VAL A 36 -11.49 -1.51 6.39
C VAL A 36 -10.10 -0.90 6.26
N LEU A 37 -9.98 0.43 6.39
CA LEU A 37 -8.71 1.13 6.33
C LEU A 37 -7.76 0.70 7.46
N ARG A 38 -8.30 0.57 8.69
CA ARG A 38 -7.55 0.06 9.85
C ARG A 38 -7.07 -1.37 9.66
N THR A 39 -7.89 -2.23 9.05
CA THR A 39 -7.49 -3.61 8.74
C THR A 39 -6.38 -3.64 7.69
N ALA A 40 -6.49 -2.83 6.64
CA ALA A 40 -5.47 -2.71 5.60
C ALA A 40 -4.14 -2.22 6.18
N TRP A 41 -4.21 -1.27 7.11
CA TRP A 41 -3.06 -0.79 7.87
C TRP A 41 -2.37 -1.90 8.66
N PHE A 42 -3.12 -2.65 9.48
CA PHE A 42 -2.55 -3.76 10.26
C PHE A 42 -1.93 -4.84 9.38
N ARG A 43 -2.56 -5.18 8.25
CA ARG A 43 -1.99 -6.11 7.26
C ARG A 43 -0.68 -5.60 6.69
N CYS A 44 -0.58 -4.31 6.38
CA CYS A 44 0.63 -3.71 5.83
C CYS A 44 1.77 -3.67 6.88
N GLN A 45 1.46 -3.30 8.13
CA GLN A 45 2.45 -3.29 9.20
C GLN A 45 3.00 -4.68 9.53
N GLY A 46 2.14 -5.70 9.51
CA GLY A 46 2.56 -7.10 9.72
C GLY A 46 3.23 -7.76 8.51
N CYS A 47 3.36 -7.07 7.37
CA CYS A 47 3.87 -7.67 6.15
C CYS A 47 5.41 -7.75 6.15
N GLU A 48 5.93 -8.95 5.89
CA GLU A 48 7.38 -9.21 5.78
C GLU A 48 7.97 -8.71 4.45
N GLN A 49 7.13 -8.41 3.45
CA GLN A 49 7.53 -7.98 2.11
C GLN A 49 7.60 -6.46 1.94
N SER A 50 7.72 -5.70 3.03
CA SER A 50 7.77 -4.23 2.98
C SER A 50 8.94 -3.69 2.13
N GLY A 51 10.06 -4.42 2.06
CA GLY A 51 11.18 -4.08 1.17
C GLY A 51 10.84 -4.20 -0.33
N ALA A 52 10.00 -5.17 -0.71
CA ALA A 52 9.55 -5.32 -2.09
C ALA A 52 8.63 -4.15 -2.51
N CYS A 53 7.77 -3.68 -1.60
CA CYS A 53 6.97 -2.46 -1.82
C CYS A 53 7.85 -1.24 -2.03
N ALA A 54 8.93 -1.06 -1.26
CA ALA A 54 9.84 0.06 -1.45
C ALA A 54 10.48 0.04 -2.84
N LEU A 55 10.97 -1.11 -3.28
CA LEU A 55 11.52 -1.29 -4.64
C LEU A 55 10.48 -1.04 -5.73
N PHE A 56 9.23 -1.47 -5.51
CA PHE A 56 8.12 -1.18 -6.42
C PHE A 56 7.86 0.33 -6.54
N LEU A 57 7.90 1.06 -5.43
CA LEU A 57 7.71 2.51 -5.40
C LEU A 57 8.88 3.30 -6.02
N GLU A 58 10.09 2.76 -6.00
CA GLU A 58 11.28 3.36 -6.62
C GLU A 58 11.27 3.26 -8.17
N ARG A 59 10.48 2.35 -8.75
CA ARG A 59 10.35 2.24 -10.21
C ARG A 59 9.66 3.48 -10.78
N SER A 60 9.90 3.82 -12.06
CA SER A 60 9.43 5.09 -12.65
C SER A 60 8.03 5.06 -13.29
N GLU A 61 7.35 3.91 -13.37
CA GLU A 61 6.06 3.75 -14.07
C GLU A 61 4.82 3.93 -13.18
N ALA A 62 4.20 5.11 -13.20
CA ALA A 62 2.92 5.35 -12.51
C ALA A 62 1.79 4.46 -13.08
N ASN A 63 0.80 4.11 -12.24
CA ASN A 63 -0.35 3.26 -12.57
C ASN A 63 -0.02 1.78 -12.82
N GLU A 64 1.06 1.27 -12.24
CA GLU A 64 1.31 -0.17 -12.21
C GLU A 64 0.23 -0.88 -11.36
N PRO A 65 -0.24 -2.08 -11.79
CA PRO A 65 -1.20 -2.85 -11.02
C PRO A 65 -0.62 -3.25 -9.66
N THR A 66 -1.48 -3.43 -8.67
CA THR A 66 -1.03 -3.84 -7.34
C THR A 66 -0.28 -5.17 -7.42
N PRO A 67 0.94 -5.26 -6.87
CA PRO A 67 1.71 -6.50 -6.92
C PRO A 67 1.02 -7.68 -6.23
N ASP A 68 1.21 -8.88 -6.77
CA ASP A 68 0.58 -10.12 -6.26
C ASP A 68 0.98 -10.47 -4.82
N TYR A 69 2.17 -10.04 -4.38
CA TYR A 69 2.62 -10.25 -3.00
C TYR A 69 1.95 -9.30 -1.99
N CYS A 70 1.25 -8.26 -2.44
CA CYS A 70 0.65 -7.27 -1.55
C CYS A 70 -0.56 -7.87 -0.82
N GLN A 71 -0.51 -7.89 0.51
CA GLN A 71 -1.63 -8.35 1.36
C GLN A 71 -2.90 -7.50 1.22
N ASN A 72 -2.78 -6.30 0.64
CA ASN A 72 -3.89 -5.40 0.36
C ASN A 72 -4.28 -5.37 -1.13
N LYS A 73 -3.76 -6.29 -1.96
CA LYS A 73 -4.04 -6.36 -3.40
C LYS A 73 -5.53 -6.30 -3.72
N ALA A 74 -6.33 -7.16 -3.08
CA ALA A 74 -7.77 -7.19 -3.34
C ALA A 74 -8.46 -5.85 -3.06
N LEU A 75 -8.03 -5.14 -2.00
CA LEU A 75 -8.57 -3.81 -1.69
C LEU A 75 -8.12 -2.78 -2.72
N MET A 76 -6.82 -2.70 -3.00
CA MET A 76 -6.27 -1.73 -3.95
C MET A 76 -6.81 -1.94 -5.37
N ASP A 77 -6.88 -3.19 -5.85
CA ASP A 77 -7.44 -3.52 -7.17
C ASP A 77 -8.95 -3.24 -7.27
N SER A 78 -9.66 -3.24 -6.14
CA SER A 78 -11.07 -2.84 -6.12
C SER A 78 -11.26 -1.33 -6.28
N LEU A 79 -10.26 -0.54 -5.88
CA LEU A 79 -10.25 0.93 -5.90
C LEU A 79 -9.54 1.50 -7.14
N ALA A 80 -8.58 0.80 -7.72
CA ALA A 80 -7.79 1.23 -8.89
C ALA A 80 -8.57 1.19 -10.24
N ARG A 81 -9.91 1.20 -10.22
CA ARG A 81 -10.78 1.02 -11.39
C ARG A 81 -11.68 2.20 -11.65
#